data_AF-A0A7C3IH70-F1
#
_entry.id   AF-A0A7C3IH70-F1
#
_cell.length_a   1.000
_cell.length_b   1.000
_cell.length_c   1.000
_cell.angle_alpha   90.00
_cell.angle_beta   90.00
_cell.angle_gamma   90.00
#
_symmetry.space_group_name_H-M   'P 1'
#
loop_
_entity.id
_entity.type
_entity.pdbx_description
1 polymer ?
#
loop_
_entity_poly.entity_id
_entity_poly.type
_entity_poly.pdbx_seq_one_letter_code
_entity_poly.pdbx_strand_id
1 'polypeptide(L)'
;MKDALQFQNDLAEALEQRKIWLDRNLLPQLKEEFSLFKASFGSLYQLLLRKGLVQEDPYKNDIKIGELEIPSESPFTDSERIEQMSIRLSNFESQLDFLMTFYQFSVDFLTLDRIKRISGLVKYFNWPQFSVNSQYINTRALAELVNMAKGGNDQLSTGLIVDSIQRLENATKNIFKILKDITDFHRQNYKLEARLRFFDALTLDRNNVFMKKDETMLIIKRKFAETMSDRPFYPELFDELLKENYGAEGETLKSELIKRLSIPEEPKTKKKAEQSFRPILIDSIRSLNGLSHILSDTIIKLDENKLVLDSEQNGFWQKVRQLILKMLNKDLEEVFYDIEYLDPVLGTTKTEKLDFGAFRLELDKKARYLASLSSRTSSLMTKLEQASEDQLLSILSKNLEELQKFHRTLSALDEFFKSEVSKENREKIRGIKPEISAIKNAIVKANQKRHEYIAQKEEQEQLKKLGIQDNV
;
A
#
# COMPACT_ATOMS: atom_id res chain seq x y z
N MET A 1 45.73 23.06 16.59
CA MET A 1 45.62 22.93 15.11
C MET A 1 45.46 21.47 14.69
N LYS A 2 46.31 20.54 15.15
CA LYS A 2 46.21 19.11 14.80
C LYS A 2 44.85 18.46 15.14
N ASP A 3 44.32 18.73 16.33
CA ASP A 3 43.03 18.15 16.77
C ASP A 3 41.81 18.76 16.05
N ALA A 4 41.89 20.03 15.65
CA ALA A 4 40.83 20.70 14.90
C ALA A 4 40.75 20.19 13.45
N LEU A 5 41.91 19.98 12.82
CA LEU A 5 42.01 19.40 11.48
C LEU A 5 41.57 17.93 11.49
N GLN A 6 41.95 17.16 12.52
CA GLN A 6 41.49 15.78 12.68
C GLN A 6 39.96 15.71 12.79
N PHE A 7 39.35 16.54 13.64
CA PHE A 7 37.90 16.59 13.77
C PHE A 7 37.19 16.98 12.46
N GLN A 8 37.72 17.95 11.71
CA GLN A 8 37.14 18.33 10.41
C GLN A 8 37.18 17.16 9.41
N ASN A 9 38.28 16.40 9.37
CA ASN A 9 38.41 15.21 8.52
C ASN A 9 37.42 14.11 8.94
N ASP A 10 37.35 13.80 10.24
CA ASP A 10 36.43 12.79 10.77
C ASP A 10 34.96 13.18 10.50
N LEU A 11 34.64 14.47 10.63
CA LEU A 11 33.31 15.00 10.32
C LEU A 11 32.98 14.91 8.82
N ALA A 12 33.95 15.22 7.95
CA ALA A 12 33.78 15.10 6.51
C ALA A 12 33.52 13.66 6.08
N GLU A 13 34.30 12.71 6.61
CA GLU A 13 34.10 11.28 6.35
C GLU A 13 32.72 10.81 6.87
N ALA A 14 32.36 11.15 8.10
CA ALA A 14 31.06 10.79 8.67
C ALA A 14 29.89 11.37 7.87
N LEU A 15 30.01 12.60 7.36
CA LEU A 15 28.98 13.22 6.52
C LEU A 15 28.88 12.55 5.16
N GLU A 16 29.99 12.20 4.52
CA GLU A 16 29.96 11.50 3.23
C GLU A 16 29.29 10.12 3.37
N GLN A 17 29.63 9.37 4.41
CA GLN A 17 28.98 8.10 4.73
C GLN A 17 27.48 8.30 5.00
N ARG A 18 27.11 9.33 5.78
CA ARG A 18 25.71 9.67 6.06
C ARG A 18 24.94 10.04 4.79
N LYS A 19 25.55 10.79 3.87
CA LYS A 19 24.96 11.17 2.59
C LYS A 19 24.59 9.92 1.78
N ILE A 20 25.55 9.02 1.59
CA ILE A 20 25.34 7.75 0.87
C ILE A 20 24.22 6.95 1.52
N TRP A 21 24.20 6.87 2.85
CA TRP A 21 23.17 6.16 3.59
C TRP A 21 21.78 6.79 3.39
N LEU A 22 21.66 8.12 3.44
CA LEU A 22 20.40 8.84 3.20
C LEU A 22 19.87 8.59 1.79
N ASP A 23 20.72 8.69 0.77
CA ASP A 23 20.38 8.42 -0.63
C ASP A 23 19.92 6.98 -0.86
N ARG A 24 20.58 6.00 -0.21
CA ARG A 24 20.24 4.58 -0.38
C ARG A 24 19.03 4.13 0.43
N ASN A 25 18.81 4.70 1.63
CA ASN A 25 17.84 4.17 2.59
C ASN A 25 16.62 5.06 2.78
N LEU A 26 16.82 6.35 3.06
CA LEU A 26 15.71 7.22 3.44
C LEU A 26 15.03 7.89 2.25
N LEU A 27 15.76 8.26 1.20
CA LEU A 27 15.15 8.94 0.05
C LEU A 27 14.23 8.06 -0.82
N PRO A 28 14.52 6.77 -1.02
CA PRO A 28 13.55 5.86 -1.65
C PRO A 28 12.27 5.75 -0.82
N GLN A 29 12.39 5.66 0.51
CA GLN A 29 11.24 5.66 1.42
C GLN A 29 10.46 6.98 1.33
N LEU A 30 11.15 8.12 1.27
CA LEU A 30 10.50 9.42 1.11
C LEU A 30 9.67 9.48 -0.17
N LYS A 31 10.20 8.98 -1.29
CA LYS A 31 9.49 8.92 -2.57
C LYS A 31 8.26 8.01 -2.49
N GLU A 32 8.37 6.86 -1.84
CA GLU A 32 7.26 5.95 -1.62
C GLU A 32 6.15 6.60 -0.77
N GLU A 33 6.53 7.28 0.32
CA GLU A 33 5.58 8.00 1.18
C GLU A 33 4.86 9.12 0.42
N PHE A 34 5.55 9.86 -0.46
CA PHE A 34 4.89 10.85 -1.33
C PHE A 34 3.97 10.21 -2.38
N SER A 35 4.32 9.04 -2.90
CA SER A 35 3.43 8.29 -3.80
C SER A 35 2.13 7.88 -3.09
N LEU A 36 2.24 7.35 -1.87
CA LEU A 36 1.10 7.00 -1.02
C LEU A 36 0.26 8.22 -0.65
N PHE A 37 0.92 9.33 -0.27
CA PHE A 37 0.28 10.59 0.06
C PHE A 37 -0.52 11.13 -1.12
N LYS A 38 0.09 11.19 -2.31
CA LYS A 38 -0.54 11.64 -3.54
C LYS A 38 -1.73 10.76 -3.94
N ALA A 39 -1.58 9.44 -3.91
CA ALA A 39 -2.67 8.51 -4.26
C ALA A 39 -3.87 8.62 -3.31
N SER A 40 -3.60 8.79 -2.01
CA SER A 40 -4.63 8.96 -0.98
C SER A 40 -5.35 10.29 -1.12
N PHE A 41 -4.59 11.37 -1.39
CA PHE A 41 -5.18 12.69 -1.67
C PHE A 41 -6.02 12.66 -2.94
N GLY A 42 -5.49 12.11 -4.04
CA GLY A 42 -6.21 12.00 -5.32
C GLY A 42 -7.52 11.22 -5.17
N SER A 43 -7.51 10.11 -4.40
CA SER A 43 -8.72 9.34 -4.12
C SER A 43 -9.78 10.17 -3.38
N LEU A 44 -9.37 10.95 -2.39
CA LEU A 44 -10.25 11.85 -1.65
C LEU A 44 -10.78 12.98 -2.56
N TYR A 45 -9.91 13.59 -3.36
CA TYR A 45 -10.27 14.69 -4.25
C TYR A 45 -11.26 14.25 -5.34
N GLN A 46 -11.00 13.11 -6.00
CA GLN A 46 -11.89 12.53 -7.01
C GLN A 46 -13.25 12.15 -6.42
N LEU A 47 -13.31 11.70 -5.17
CA LEU A 47 -14.57 11.47 -4.48
C LEU A 47 -15.39 12.76 -4.30
N LEU A 48 -14.73 13.86 -3.91
CA LEU A 48 -15.40 15.16 -3.73
C LEU A 48 -15.92 15.71 -5.07
N LEU A 49 -15.15 15.57 -6.15
CA LEU A 49 -15.57 15.92 -7.51
C LEU A 49 -16.80 15.11 -7.94
N ARG A 50 -16.75 13.79 -7.79
CA ARG A 50 -17.86 12.89 -8.15
C ARG A 50 -19.15 13.18 -7.38
N LYS A 51 -19.02 13.66 -6.13
CA LYS A 51 -20.17 14.08 -5.30
C LYS A 51 -20.61 15.52 -5.56
N GLY A 52 -19.96 16.25 -6.45
CA GLY A 52 -20.28 17.65 -6.77
C GLY A 52 -20.02 18.62 -5.62
N LEU A 53 -19.19 18.24 -4.65
CA LEU A 53 -18.85 19.07 -3.48
C LEU A 53 -17.73 20.08 -3.80
N VAL A 54 -17.00 19.82 -4.88
CA VAL A 54 -16.03 20.71 -5.52
C VAL A 54 -16.18 20.57 -7.03
N GLN A 55 -15.64 21.53 -7.77
CA GLN A 55 -15.71 21.60 -9.23
C GLN A 55 -14.30 21.42 -9.82
N GLU A 56 -14.24 21.05 -11.10
CA GLU A 56 -12.98 21.06 -11.83
C GLU A 56 -12.49 22.49 -11.99
N ASP A 57 -11.18 22.70 -11.83
CA ASP A 57 -10.58 24.01 -12.06
C ASP A 57 -10.44 24.27 -13.57
N PRO A 58 -11.16 25.25 -14.14
CA PRO A 58 -11.13 25.52 -15.57
C PRO A 58 -9.75 26.00 -16.07
N TYR A 59 -8.89 26.48 -15.18
CA TYR A 59 -7.57 27.00 -15.51
C TYR A 59 -6.44 26.00 -15.28
N LYS A 60 -6.73 24.77 -14.83
CA LYS A 60 -5.71 23.76 -14.48
C LYS A 60 -4.65 23.58 -15.57
N ASN A 61 -5.07 23.54 -16.84
CA ASN A 61 -4.16 23.29 -17.96
C ASN A 61 -3.28 24.49 -18.34
N ASP A 62 -3.64 25.69 -17.89
CA ASP A 62 -2.90 26.92 -18.18
C ASP A 62 -1.81 27.21 -17.14
N ILE A 63 -1.80 26.49 -16.02
CA ILE A 63 -0.86 26.68 -14.93
C ILE A 63 0.48 26.00 -15.27
N LYS A 64 1.53 26.82 -15.43
CA LYS A 64 2.90 26.36 -15.60
C LYS A 64 3.64 26.37 -14.28
N ILE A 65 3.95 25.20 -13.75
CA ILE A 65 4.73 25.03 -12.52
C ILE A 65 6.20 24.89 -12.90
N GLY A 66 7.03 25.87 -12.52
CA GLY A 66 8.48 25.84 -12.75
C GLY A 66 9.28 25.37 -11.53
N GLU A 67 8.74 25.56 -10.33
CA GLU A 67 9.33 25.15 -9.06
C GLU A 67 8.18 24.87 -8.08
N LEU A 68 8.45 24.11 -7.02
CA LEU A 68 7.42 23.78 -6.04
C LEU A 68 6.96 25.02 -5.27
N GLU A 69 5.64 25.18 -5.22
CA GLU A 69 4.97 26.29 -4.53
C GLU A 69 3.87 25.77 -3.61
N ILE A 70 3.64 26.49 -2.52
CA ILE A 70 2.56 26.21 -1.59
C ILE A 70 1.33 26.95 -2.13
N PRO A 71 0.19 26.27 -2.35
CA PRO A 71 -1.02 26.94 -2.81
C PRO A 71 -1.50 28.02 -1.83
N SER A 72 -2.41 28.89 -2.26
CA SER A 72 -2.87 30.02 -1.43
C SER A 72 -3.52 29.58 -0.12
N GLU A 73 -3.20 30.31 0.96
CA GLU A 73 -3.82 30.21 2.29
C GLU A 73 -4.62 31.47 2.64
N SER A 74 -4.84 32.37 1.68
CA SER A 74 -5.59 33.61 1.91
C SER A 74 -6.98 33.34 2.47
N PRO A 75 -7.51 34.21 3.35
CA PRO A 75 -8.87 34.06 3.85
C PRO A 75 -9.88 34.17 2.69
N PHE A 76 -11.00 33.48 2.81
CA PHE A 76 -12.14 33.56 1.88
C PHE A 76 -13.46 33.52 2.66
N THR A 77 -14.53 34.00 2.03
CA THR A 77 -15.88 34.01 2.62
C THR A 77 -16.57 32.66 2.45
N ASP A 78 -17.60 32.40 3.27
CA ASP A 78 -18.37 31.15 3.16
C ASP A 78 -19.07 30.97 1.80
N SER A 79 -19.48 32.07 1.17
CA SER A 79 -20.07 32.08 -0.18
C SER A 79 -19.09 31.64 -1.27
N GLU A 80 -17.81 31.94 -1.11
CA GLU A 80 -16.75 31.61 -2.09
C GLU A 80 -16.09 30.26 -1.81
N ARG A 81 -16.46 29.59 -0.71
CA ARG A 81 -15.77 28.41 -0.20
C ARG A 81 -15.61 27.30 -1.23
N ILE A 82 -16.68 26.95 -1.96
CA ILE A 82 -16.64 25.85 -2.93
C ILE A 82 -15.70 26.20 -4.07
N GLU A 83 -15.79 27.42 -4.61
CA GLU A 83 -14.93 27.90 -5.69
C GLU A 83 -13.45 27.92 -5.26
N GLN A 84 -13.16 28.54 -4.11
CA GLN A 84 -11.80 28.64 -3.59
C GLN A 84 -11.21 27.26 -3.27
N MET A 85 -11.99 26.36 -2.67
CA MET A 85 -11.52 25.00 -2.39
C MET A 85 -11.34 24.17 -3.66
N SER A 86 -12.16 24.37 -4.69
CA SER A 86 -11.99 23.69 -5.99
C SER A 86 -10.63 24.02 -6.61
N ILE A 87 -10.29 25.31 -6.66
CA ILE A 87 -9.00 25.81 -7.17
C ILE A 87 -7.84 25.32 -6.28
N ARG A 88 -7.97 25.46 -4.95
CA ARG A 88 -6.90 25.09 -4.00
C ARG A 88 -6.58 23.60 -4.02
N LEU A 89 -7.58 22.74 -4.11
CA LEU A 89 -7.37 21.28 -4.19
C LEU A 89 -6.76 20.87 -5.53
N SER A 90 -7.19 21.49 -6.63
CA SER A 90 -6.61 21.27 -7.96
C SER A 90 -5.14 21.71 -8.03
N ASN A 91 -4.84 22.89 -7.47
CA ASN A 91 -3.47 23.39 -7.35
C ASN A 91 -2.61 22.49 -6.46
N PHE A 92 -3.15 22.05 -5.31
CA PHE A 92 -2.44 21.14 -4.43
C PHE A 92 -2.12 19.79 -5.10
N GLU A 93 -3.09 19.21 -5.83
CA GLU A 93 -2.87 18.00 -6.64
C GLU A 93 -1.74 18.23 -7.65
N SER A 94 -1.78 19.34 -8.39
CA SER A 94 -0.80 19.68 -9.42
C SER A 94 0.60 19.88 -8.85
N GLN A 95 0.73 20.44 -7.65
CA GLN A 95 2.01 20.56 -6.94
C GLN A 95 2.57 19.20 -6.49
N LEU A 96 1.70 18.27 -6.05
CA LEU A 96 2.11 16.89 -5.75
C LEU A 96 2.52 16.12 -7.01
N ASP A 97 1.82 16.32 -8.12
CA ASP A 97 2.19 15.79 -9.44
C ASP A 97 3.56 16.29 -9.87
N PHE A 98 3.80 17.60 -9.74
CA PHE A 98 5.06 18.22 -10.09
C PHE A 98 6.22 17.68 -9.25
N LEU A 99 6.04 17.60 -7.93
CA LEU A 99 7.02 17.03 -7.01
C LEU A 99 7.39 15.60 -7.42
N MET A 100 6.41 14.73 -7.66
CA MET A 100 6.68 13.32 -7.97
C MET A 100 7.32 13.11 -9.35
N THR A 101 7.11 14.05 -10.28
CA THR A 101 7.55 13.91 -11.67
C THR A 101 8.90 14.57 -11.92
N PHE A 102 9.13 15.75 -11.35
CA PHE A 102 10.27 16.60 -11.70
C PHE A 102 11.33 16.70 -10.59
N TYR A 103 10.99 16.42 -9.33
CA TYR A 103 12.00 16.44 -8.28
C TYR A 103 12.83 15.16 -8.29
N GLN A 104 14.14 15.32 -8.12
CA GLN A 104 15.02 14.20 -7.81
C GLN A 104 15.06 14.00 -6.30
N PHE A 105 14.81 12.77 -5.87
CA PHE A 105 14.94 12.38 -4.47
C PHE A 105 16.40 11.98 -4.21
N SER A 106 17.28 12.97 -4.22
CA SER A 106 18.69 12.85 -3.83
C SER A 106 19.05 13.94 -2.82
N VAL A 107 20.03 13.66 -1.96
CA VAL A 107 20.50 14.62 -0.96
C VAL A 107 21.01 15.89 -1.64
N ASP A 108 21.70 15.76 -2.76
CA ASP A 108 22.25 16.91 -3.49
C ASP A 108 21.15 17.80 -4.12
N PHE A 109 20.05 17.20 -4.57
CA PHE A 109 18.95 17.94 -5.18
C PHE A 109 18.03 18.60 -4.14
N LEU A 110 17.79 17.92 -3.02
CA LEU A 110 16.88 18.37 -1.96
C LEU A 110 17.56 19.36 -1.00
N THR A 111 17.86 20.56 -1.49
CA THR A 111 18.43 21.65 -0.67
C THR A 111 17.51 22.07 0.48
N LEU A 112 18.05 22.80 1.47
CA LEU A 112 17.26 23.36 2.59
C LEU A 112 16.04 24.17 2.12
N ASP A 113 16.15 24.93 1.02
CA ASP A 113 15.02 25.69 0.46
C ASP A 113 13.94 24.75 -0.10
N ARG A 114 14.33 23.73 -0.87
CA ARG A 114 13.39 22.74 -1.41
C ARG A 114 12.76 21.90 -0.30
N ILE A 115 13.52 21.48 0.71
CA ILE A 115 12.97 20.80 1.90
C ILE A 115 11.94 21.68 2.61
N LYS A 116 12.19 22.99 2.71
CA LYS A 116 11.23 23.94 3.30
C LYS A 116 9.95 24.03 2.47
N ARG A 117 10.05 24.10 1.14
CA ARG A 117 8.89 24.11 0.22
C ARG A 117 8.08 22.82 0.32
N ILE A 118 8.76 21.67 0.28
CA ILE A 118 8.15 20.34 0.45
C ILE A 118 7.45 20.26 1.81
N SER A 119 8.12 20.69 2.88
CA SER A 119 7.54 20.72 4.22
C SER A 119 6.29 21.61 4.27
N GLY A 120 6.31 22.76 3.61
CA GLY A 120 5.17 23.65 3.51
C GLY A 120 3.99 23.01 2.78
N LEU A 121 4.24 22.34 1.65
CA LEU A 121 3.22 21.60 0.91
C LEU A 121 2.60 20.51 1.80
N VAL A 122 3.40 19.71 2.49
CA VAL A 122 2.89 18.65 3.37
C VAL A 122 2.07 19.22 4.55
N LYS A 123 2.41 20.43 5.03
CA LYS A 123 1.65 21.14 6.09
C LYS A 123 0.40 21.86 5.62
N TYR A 124 0.21 22.00 4.30
CA TYR A 124 -0.89 22.80 3.73
C TYR A 124 -2.27 22.38 4.26
N PHE A 125 -2.44 21.08 4.49
CA PHE A 125 -3.53 20.54 5.29
C PHE A 125 -2.98 19.88 6.56
N ASN A 126 -3.61 20.17 7.71
CA ASN A 126 -3.24 19.55 8.97
C ASN A 126 -3.92 18.18 9.11
N TRP A 127 -3.40 17.17 8.41
CA TRP A 127 -3.92 15.80 8.44
C TRP A 127 -3.90 15.16 9.85
N PRO A 128 -2.86 15.32 10.68
CA PRO A 128 -2.84 14.75 12.04
C PRO A 128 -3.92 15.29 12.97
N GLN A 129 -4.45 16.48 12.70
CA GLN A 129 -5.53 17.10 13.47
C GLN A 129 -6.64 17.56 12.52
N PHE A 130 -7.02 16.70 11.58
CA PHE A 130 -8.00 17.01 10.55
C PHE A 130 -9.40 17.18 11.16
N SER A 131 -9.89 18.42 11.20
CA SER A 131 -11.14 18.76 11.90
C SER A 131 -11.77 20.05 11.39
N VAL A 132 -13.10 20.13 11.48
CA VAL A 132 -13.89 21.35 11.23
C VAL A 132 -13.60 22.46 12.25
N ASN A 133 -13.00 22.12 13.39
CA ASN A 133 -12.59 23.10 14.41
C ASN A 133 -11.13 23.58 14.22
N SER A 134 -10.50 23.25 13.09
CA SER A 134 -9.12 23.65 12.81
C SER A 134 -8.97 25.17 12.73
N GLN A 135 -7.86 25.69 13.25
CA GLN A 135 -7.48 27.09 13.10
C GLN A 135 -7.01 27.43 11.68
N TYR A 136 -6.66 26.41 10.88
CA TYR A 136 -6.23 26.56 9.49
C TYR A 136 -7.45 26.54 8.57
N ILE A 137 -7.70 27.64 7.86
CA ILE A 137 -8.90 27.83 7.02
C ILE A 137 -9.09 26.71 5.99
N ASN A 138 -8.01 26.29 5.32
CA ASN A 138 -8.05 25.22 4.32
C ASN A 138 -8.40 23.86 4.93
N THR A 139 -7.82 23.54 6.09
CA THR A 139 -8.12 22.28 6.79
C THR A 139 -9.57 22.25 7.26
N ARG A 140 -10.05 23.36 7.84
CA ARG A 140 -11.44 23.47 8.28
C ARG A 140 -12.40 23.32 7.11
N ALA A 141 -12.20 24.08 6.03
CA ALA A 141 -13.07 24.04 4.86
C ALA A 141 -13.08 22.66 4.19
N LEU A 142 -11.92 22.02 4.05
CA LEU A 142 -11.85 20.65 3.53
C LEU A 142 -12.57 19.66 4.46
N ALA A 143 -12.41 19.78 5.78
CA ALA A 143 -13.09 18.92 6.74
C ALA A 143 -14.62 19.06 6.68
N GLU A 144 -15.13 20.26 6.43
CA GLU A 144 -16.57 20.48 6.23
C GLU A 144 -17.07 19.81 4.95
N LEU A 145 -16.36 19.96 3.83
CA LEU A 145 -16.69 19.27 2.57
C LEU A 145 -16.65 17.75 2.73
N VAL A 146 -15.64 17.23 3.43
CA VAL A 146 -15.52 15.81 3.75
C VAL A 146 -16.67 15.32 4.63
N ASN A 147 -17.11 16.10 5.61
CA ASN A 147 -18.26 15.74 6.44
C ASN A 147 -19.56 15.71 5.64
N MET A 148 -19.74 16.64 4.69
CA MET A 148 -20.86 16.58 3.74
C MET A 148 -20.80 15.32 2.88
N ALA A 149 -19.59 14.92 2.43
CA ALA A 149 -19.39 13.71 1.63
C ALA A 149 -19.76 12.41 2.37
N LYS A 150 -19.58 12.39 3.70
CA LYS A 150 -20.00 11.30 4.60
C LYS A 150 -21.51 11.29 4.84
N GLY A 151 -22.22 12.39 4.56
CA GLY A 151 -23.67 12.47 4.66
C GLY A 151 -24.35 11.58 3.61
N GLY A 152 -25.11 10.57 4.06
CA GLY A 152 -25.87 9.66 3.20
C GLY A 152 -25.67 8.18 3.57
N ASN A 153 -26.38 7.27 2.87
CA ASN A 153 -26.30 5.82 3.11
C ASN A 153 -25.12 5.13 2.39
N ASP A 154 -24.14 5.88 1.89
CA ASP A 154 -22.99 5.35 1.13
C ASP A 154 -21.84 4.98 2.08
N GLN A 155 -21.90 3.75 2.61
CA GLN A 155 -20.89 3.21 3.51
C GLN A 155 -19.52 3.02 2.82
N LEU A 156 -19.50 2.76 1.51
CA LEU A 156 -18.26 2.55 0.75
C LEU A 156 -17.47 3.87 0.63
N SER A 157 -18.13 4.96 0.25
CA SER A 157 -17.47 6.28 0.21
C SER A 157 -17.02 6.73 1.59
N THR A 158 -17.80 6.43 2.63
CA THR A 158 -17.42 6.75 4.01
C THR A 158 -16.17 6.00 4.45
N GLY A 159 -16.07 4.70 4.16
CA GLY A 159 -14.87 3.90 4.41
C GLY A 159 -13.65 4.44 3.65
N LEU A 160 -13.81 4.76 2.36
CA LEU A 160 -12.73 5.31 1.53
C LEU A 160 -12.19 6.64 2.08
N ILE A 161 -13.09 7.52 2.56
CA ILE A 161 -12.69 8.79 3.19
C ILE A 161 -11.84 8.53 4.44
N VAL A 162 -12.31 7.65 5.33
CA VAL A 162 -11.61 7.33 6.59
C VAL A 162 -10.23 6.75 6.30
N ASP A 163 -10.14 5.79 5.38
CA ASP A 163 -8.88 5.18 4.98
C ASP A 163 -7.92 6.20 4.34
N SER A 164 -8.43 7.09 3.48
CA SER A 164 -7.63 8.12 2.82
C SER A 164 -7.05 9.11 3.83
N ILE A 165 -7.85 9.58 4.79
CA ILE A 165 -7.39 10.51 5.84
C ILE A 165 -6.35 9.83 6.73
N GLN A 166 -6.57 8.56 7.12
CA GLN A 166 -5.62 7.84 7.96
C GLN A 166 -4.28 7.63 7.24
N ARG A 167 -4.30 7.32 5.94
CA ARG A 167 -3.09 7.20 5.12
C ARG A 167 -2.37 8.53 4.98
N LEU A 168 -3.09 9.62 4.74
CA LEU A 168 -2.53 10.97 4.66
C LEU A 168 -1.87 11.39 5.98
N GLU A 169 -2.50 11.10 7.12
CA GLU A 169 -1.90 11.34 8.44
C GLU A 169 -0.60 10.55 8.64
N ASN A 170 -0.61 9.25 8.34
CA ASN A 170 0.56 8.40 8.52
C ASN A 170 1.73 8.82 7.61
N ALA A 171 1.45 9.05 6.33
CA ALA A 171 2.44 9.53 5.38
C ALA A 171 2.99 10.91 5.79
N THR A 172 2.15 11.83 6.28
CA THR A 172 2.58 13.12 6.82
C THR A 172 3.66 12.97 7.90
N LYS A 173 3.43 12.08 8.87
CA LYS A 173 4.37 11.84 9.98
C LYS A 173 5.68 11.25 9.48
N ASN A 174 5.62 10.28 8.57
CA ASN A 174 6.80 9.62 8.02
C ASN A 174 7.63 10.56 7.15
N ILE A 175 6.97 11.36 6.30
CA ILE A 175 7.61 12.40 5.49
C ILE A 175 8.37 13.38 6.40
N PHE A 176 7.73 13.93 7.44
CA PHE A 176 8.42 14.87 8.33
C PHE A 176 9.59 14.25 9.09
N LYS A 177 9.48 12.98 9.47
CA LYS A 177 10.59 12.27 10.11
C LYS A 177 11.81 12.23 9.18
N ILE A 178 11.61 11.82 7.93
CA ILE A 178 12.70 11.71 6.95
C ILE A 178 13.23 13.10 6.56
N LEU A 179 12.36 14.08 6.31
CA LEU A 179 12.78 15.46 5.99
C LEU A 179 13.60 16.09 7.13
N LYS A 180 13.30 15.74 8.39
CA LYS A 180 14.11 16.16 9.53
C LYS A 180 15.53 15.59 9.45
N ASP A 181 15.67 14.29 9.20
CA ASP A 181 17.00 13.65 9.07
C ASP A 181 17.84 14.27 7.94
N ILE A 182 17.21 14.59 6.81
CA ILE A 182 17.88 15.25 5.67
C ILE A 182 18.22 16.71 6.01
N THR A 183 17.31 17.43 6.69
CA THR A 183 17.57 18.81 7.15
C THR A 183 18.77 18.84 8.10
N ASP A 184 18.81 17.92 9.07
CA ASP A 184 19.89 17.83 10.04
C ASP A 184 21.22 17.58 9.33
N PHE A 185 21.26 16.68 8.34
CA PHE A 185 22.43 16.49 7.47
C PHE A 185 22.87 17.79 6.79
N HIS A 186 21.98 18.51 6.10
CA HIS A 186 22.35 19.75 5.41
C HIS A 186 22.85 20.83 6.36
N ARG A 187 22.29 20.93 7.57
CA ARG A 187 22.80 21.85 8.61
C ARG A 187 24.24 21.51 8.98
N GLN A 188 24.56 20.23 9.17
CA GLN A 188 25.93 19.81 9.50
C GLN A 188 26.89 20.00 8.32
N ASN A 189 26.47 19.70 7.10
CA ASN A 189 27.26 19.91 5.90
C ASN A 189 27.57 21.40 5.68
N TYR A 190 26.58 22.28 5.88
CA TYR A 190 26.79 23.74 5.86
C TYR A 190 27.81 24.19 6.91
N LYS A 191 27.71 23.66 8.13
CA LYS A 191 28.66 23.96 9.22
C LYS A 191 30.08 23.47 8.92
N LEU A 192 30.24 22.31 8.27
CA LEU A 192 31.55 21.84 7.81
C LEU A 192 32.13 22.77 6.73
N GLU A 193 31.33 23.14 5.73
CA GLU A 193 31.74 24.08 4.69
C GLU A 193 32.20 25.43 5.29
N ALA A 194 31.45 25.95 6.27
CA ALA A 194 31.83 27.16 7.01
C ALA A 194 33.12 26.99 7.83
N ARG A 195 33.41 25.80 8.37
CA ARG A 195 34.71 25.56 9.04
C ARG A 195 35.88 25.71 8.06
N LEU A 196 35.79 25.02 6.94
CA LEU A 196 36.85 24.94 5.93
C LEU A 196 37.06 26.27 5.18
N ARG A 197 35.97 26.99 4.85
CA ARG A 197 36.04 28.23 4.06
C ARG A 197 36.23 29.49 4.90
N PHE A 198 35.75 29.49 6.15
CA PHE A 198 35.63 30.71 6.95
C PHE A 198 36.46 30.65 8.25
N PHE A 199 36.35 29.60 9.07
CA PHE A 199 37.02 29.57 10.38
C PHE A 199 38.52 29.28 10.31
N ASP A 200 39.01 28.66 9.23
CA ASP A 200 40.45 28.53 9.01
C ASP A 200 41.12 29.90 8.76
N ALA A 201 40.35 30.91 8.32
CA ALA A 201 40.84 32.26 8.03
C ALA A 201 40.47 33.31 9.09
N LEU A 202 39.68 32.95 10.12
CA LEU A 202 39.19 33.88 11.14
C LEU A 202 39.74 33.53 12.53
N THR A 203 40.53 34.43 13.10
CA THR A 203 41.00 34.33 14.50
C THR A 203 40.09 35.14 15.43
N LEU A 204 39.31 34.44 16.26
CA LEU A 204 38.52 35.05 17.34
C LEU A 204 39.19 34.82 18.70
N ASP A 205 39.09 35.81 19.58
CA ASP A 205 39.57 35.70 20.96
C ASP A 205 38.58 34.90 21.82
N ARG A 206 39.02 33.71 22.27
CA ARG A 206 38.26 32.76 23.12
C ARG A 206 37.57 33.40 24.32
N ASN A 207 38.20 34.38 24.95
CA ASN A 207 37.67 34.98 26.18
C ASN A 207 36.53 35.96 25.89
N ASN A 208 36.46 36.49 24.67
CA ASN A 208 35.53 37.56 24.31
C ASN A 208 34.40 37.11 23.38
N VAL A 209 34.49 35.92 22.74
CA VAL A 209 33.48 35.39 21.80
C VAL A 209 32.06 35.44 22.38
N PHE A 210 31.88 35.06 23.64
CA PHE A 210 30.54 35.04 24.27
C PHE A 210 30.23 36.31 25.07
N MET A 211 31.25 36.99 25.60
CA MET A 211 31.07 38.25 26.34
C MET A 211 30.64 39.40 25.41
N LYS A 212 31.06 39.36 24.15
CA LYS A 212 30.78 40.37 23.12
C LYS A 212 30.07 39.74 21.92
N LYS A 213 28.96 39.05 22.18
CA LYS A 213 28.26 38.24 21.16
C LYS A 213 27.83 39.06 19.94
N ASP A 214 27.28 40.26 20.14
CA ASP A 214 26.80 41.10 19.05
C ASP A 214 27.94 41.63 18.16
N GLU A 215 29.04 42.08 18.79
CA GLU A 215 30.26 42.49 18.07
C GLU A 215 30.87 41.31 17.30
N THR A 216 30.92 40.13 17.93
CA THR A 216 31.40 38.90 17.30
C THR A 216 30.57 38.53 16.08
N MET A 217 29.24 38.62 16.18
CA MET A 217 28.33 38.32 15.07
C MET A 217 28.45 39.35 13.93
N LEU A 218 28.72 40.62 14.22
CA LEU A 218 29.01 41.64 13.20
C LEU A 218 30.31 41.33 12.44
N ILE A 219 31.36 40.91 13.14
CA ILE A 219 32.63 40.47 12.53
C ILE A 219 32.37 39.26 11.64
N ILE A 220 31.60 38.28 12.13
CA ILE A 220 31.25 37.08 11.37
C ILE A 220 30.51 37.43 10.08
N LYS A 221 29.48 38.28 10.16
CA LYS A 221 28.72 38.71 8.98
C LYS A 221 29.59 39.40 7.94
N ARG A 222 30.51 40.28 8.37
CA ARG A 222 31.44 40.97 7.46
C ARG A 222 32.33 39.96 6.75
N LYS A 223 32.95 39.05 7.51
CA LYS A 223 33.85 38.05 6.94
C LYS A 223 33.13 37.01 6.07
N PHE A 224 31.87 36.71 6.38
CA PHE A 224 31.04 35.82 5.59
C PHE A 224 30.79 36.40 4.19
N ALA A 225 30.49 37.70 4.11
CA ALA A 225 30.32 38.39 2.83
C ALA A 225 31.59 38.37 1.95
N GLU A 226 32.77 38.25 2.55
CA GLU A 226 34.04 38.14 1.83
C GLU A 226 34.36 36.72 1.32
N THR A 227 33.86 35.67 2.00
CA THR A 227 34.37 34.29 1.83
C THR A 227 33.31 33.27 1.41
N MET A 228 32.02 33.55 1.66
CA MET A 228 30.88 32.65 1.41
C MET A 228 29.65 33.40 0.87
N SER A 229 29.84 34.46 0.08
CA SER A 229 28.74 35.27 -0.48
C SER A 229 27.82 34.52 -1.44
N ASP A 230 28.28 33.37 -1.96
CA ASP A 230 27.51 32.42 -2.77
C ASP A 230 26.51 31.57 -1.94
N ARG A 231 26.56 31.67 -0.61
CA ARG A 231 25.69 30.93 0.31
C ARG A 231 24.81 31.89 1.13
N PRO A 232 23.59 31.47 1.50
CA PRO A 232 22.78 32.21 2.47
C PRO A 232 23.43 32.19 3.85
N PHE A 233 23.29 33.30 4.60
CA PHE A 233 23.78 33.41 5.97
C PHE A 233 22.72 32.91 6.97
N TYR A 234 23.07 31.91 7.77
CA TYR A 234 22.20 31.35 8.84
C TYR A 234 22.77 31.68 10.23
N PRO A 235 22.32 32.76 10.90
CA PRO A 235 22.87 33.19 12.19
C PRO A 235 22.90 32.09 13.25
N GLU A 236 21.86 31.26 13.30
CA GLU A 236 21.72 30.16 14.23
C GLU A 236 22.78 29.06 14.06
N LEU A 237 23.22 28.80 12.81
CA LEU A 237 24.27 27.81 12.54
C LEU A 237 25.65 28.35 12.93
N PHE A 238 25.88 29.65 12.78
CA PHE A 238 27.10 30.29 13.26
C PHE A 238 27.13 30.35 14.80
N ASP A 239 26.00 30.59 15.46
CA ASP A 239 25.90 30.47 16.91
C ASP A 239 26.23 29.05 17.41
N GLU A 240 25.75 28.01 16.72
CA GLU A 240 26.14 26.61 16.99
C GLU A 240 27.65 26.40 16.79
N LEU A 241 28.23 26.89 15.69
CA LEU A 241 29.66 26.78 15.40
C LEU A 241 30.51 27.45 16.49
N LEU A 242 30.11 28.61 16.99
CA LEU A 242 30.80 29.29 18.08
C LEU A 242 30.78 28.46 19.36
N LYS A 243 29.64 27.86 19.71
CA LYS A 243 29.53 26.96 20.87
C LYS A 243 30.42 25.73 20.71
N GLU A 244 30.43 25.11 19.53
CA GLU A 244 31.23 23.92 19.22
C GLU A 244 32.74 24.23 19.24
N ASN A 245 33.18 25.41 18.78
CA ASN A 245 34.59 25.74 18.64
C ASN A 245 35.20 26.48 19.84
N TYR A 246 34.40 27.25 20.59
CA TYR A 246 34.87 28.14 21.66
C TYR A 246 34.17 27.90 23.01
N GLY A 247 33.06 27.17 23.04
CA GLY A 247 32.30 26.90 24.27
C GLY A 247 33.00 25.89 25.19
N ALA A 248 32.70 25.96 26.49
CA ALA A 248 33.25 25.04 27.50
C ALA A 248 32.89 23.57 27.22
N GLU A 249 31.73 23.32 26.61
CA GLU A 249 31.24 21.99 26.23
C GLU A 249 31.59 21.60 24.78
N GLY A 250 32.44 22.38 24.10
CA GLY A 250 32.70 22.23 22.66
C GLY A 250 33.17 20.82 22.25
N GLU A 251 34.09 20.22 23.01
CA GLU A 251 34.57 18.86 22.73
C GLU A 251 33.47 17.80 22.93
N THR A 252 32.64 17.95 23.95
CA THR A 252 31.46 17.09 24.17
C THR A 252 30.51 17.19 22.99
N LEU A 253 30.16 18.41 22.56
CA LEU A 253 29.27 18.68 21.43
C LEU A 253 29.79 18.07 20.13
N LYS A 254 31.10 18.18 19.86
CA LYS A 254 31.76 17.56 18.70
C LYS A 254 31.68 16.03 18.75
N SER A 255 31.96 15.44 19.91
CA SER A 255 31.90 13.99 20.08
C SER A 255 30.47 13.44 19.92
N GLU A 256 29.47 14.16 20.42
CA GLU A 256 28.06 13.82 20.21
C GLU A 256 27.63 13.97 18.77
N LEU A 257 28.13 14.99 18.07
CA LEU A 257 27.84 15.19 16.65
C LEU A 257 28.30 14.00 15.81
N ILE A 258 29.54 13.54 16.00
CA ILE A 258 30.07 12.36 15.30
C ILE A 258 29.22 11.12 15.63
N LYS A 259 28.83 10.93 16.89
CA LYS A 259 27.93 9.83 17.30
C LYS A 259 26.55 9.91 16.63
N ARG A 260 25.98 11.11 16.45
CA ARG A 260 24.67 11.28 15.79
C ARG A 260 24.75 11.06 14.28
N LEU A 261 25.87 11.43 13.66
CA LEU A 261 26.11 11.20 12.23
C LEU A 261 26.51 9.77 11.91
N SER A 262 26.98 9.03 12.92
CA SER A 262 27.23 7.60 12.81
C SER A 262 26.00 6.95 12.19
N ILE A 263 26.21 6.26 11.06
CA ILE A 263 25.15 5.49 10.43
C ILE A 263 24.59 4.57 11.52
N PRO A 264 23.26 4.54 11.74
CA PRO A 264 22.67 3.61 12.69
C PRO A 264 23.27 2.25 12.38
N GLU A 265 23.94 1.61 13.35
CA GLU A 265 24.41 0.25 13.16
C GLU A 265 23.24 -0.50 12.58
N GLU A 266 23.40 -1.04 11.36
CA GLU A 266 22.40 -1.94 10.83
C GLU A 266 22.16 -2.94 11.96
N PRO A 267 20.95 -3.01 12.52
CA PRO A 267 20.72 -3.81 13.71
C PRO A 267 21.18 -5.22 13.36
N LYS A 268 22.37 -5.62 13.87
CA LYS A 268 23.22 -6.72 13.38
C LYS A 268 22.38 -7.59 12.50
N THR A 269 22.41 -7.34 11.19
CA THR A 269 21.41 -7.83 10.22
C THR A 269 20.68 -9.01 10.83
N LYS A 270 19.49 -8.77 11.42
CA LYS A 270 18.48 -9.83 11.34
C LYS A 270 18.47 -10.03 9.84
N LYS A 271 19.08 -11.14 9.38
CA LYS A 271 19.04 -11.57 7.99
C LYS A 271 17.70 -11.07 7.50
N LYS A 272 17.65 -10.10 6.57
CA LYS A 272 16.38 -9.78 5.92
C LYS A 272 15.92 -11.16 5.50
N ALA A 273 14.95 -11.70 6.25
CA ALA A 273 14.42 -13.00 5.94
C ALA A 273 14.00 -12.80 4.51
N GLU A 274 14.60 -13.58 3.62
CA GLU A 274 14.19 -13.72 2.23
C GLU A 274 12.71 -13.40 2.18
N GLN A 275 12.35 -12.24 1.61
CA GLN A 275 11.07 -11.56 1.90
C GLN A 275 9.97 -12.59 1.74
N SER A 276 9.48 -13.13 2.86
CA SER A 276 8.77 -14.40 2.76
C SER A 276 7.41 -14.07 2.21
N PHE A 277 7.13 -14.50 0.99
CA PHE A 277 5.84 -14.32 0.34
C PHE A 277 4.82 -15.36 0.84
N ARG A 278 5.24 -16.22 1.77
CA ARG A 278 4.40 -17.16 2.53
C ARG A 278 3.09 -16.55 3.06
N PRO A 279 3.03 -15.35 3.67
CA PRO A 279 1.77 -14.77 4.13
C PRO A 279 0.77 -14.54 3.00
N ILE A 280 1.23 -14.10 1.81
CA ILE A 280 0.39 -13.88 0.63
C ILE A 280 -0.23 -15.20 0.17
N LEU A 281 0.56 -16.27 0.12
CA LEU A 281 0.08 -17.60 -0.26
C LEU A 281 -0.90 -18.19 0.76
N ILE A 282 -0.60 -18.07 2.06
CA ILE A 282 -1.49 -18.54 3.13
C ILE A 282 -2.82 -17.78 3.10
N ASP A 283 -2.79 -16.45 2.95
CA ASP A 283 -4.02 -15.65 2.89
C ASP A 283 -4.82 -15.91 1.61
N SER A 284 -4.15 -16.26 0.51
CA SER A 284 -4.81 -16.71 -0.72
C SER A 284 -5.55 -18.02 -0.51
N ILE A 285 -4.91 -19.02 0.11
CA ILE A 285 -5.54 -20.31 0.44
C ILE A 285 -6.70 -20.11 1.42
N ARG A 286 -6.51 -19.30 2.48
CA ARG A 286 -7.57 -18.99 3.45
C ARG A 286 -8.78 -18.31 2.82
N SER A 287 -8.57 -17.45 1.81
CA SER A 287 -9.68 -16.78 1.12
C SER A 287 -10.63 -17.74 0.42
N LEU A 288 -10.19 -18.97 0.09
CA LEU A 288 -11.04 -20.01 -0.49
C LEU A 288 -12.01 -20.65 0.51
N ASN A 289 -11.78 -20.50 1.82
CA ASN A 289 -12.69 -20.99 2.86
C ASN A 289 -14.13 -20.49 2.66
N GLY A 290 -14.28 -19.25 2.19
CA GLY A 290 -15.58 -18.66 1.88
C GLY A 290 -16.41 -19.45 0.87
N LEU A 291 -15.82 -20.38 0.11
CA LEU A 291 -16.57 -21.25 -0.80
C LEU A 291 -17.19 -22.47 -0.12
N SER A 292 -16.80 -22.82 1.11
CA SER A 292 -17.28 -24.04 1.77
C SER A 292 -18.81 -24.10 1.88
N HIS A 293 -19.42 -23.04 2.44
CA HIS A 293 -20.88 -22.96 2.53
C HIS A 293 -21.55 -22.89 1.15
N ILE A 294 -20.94 -22.19 0.20
CA ILE A 294 -21.45 -22.07 -1.18
C ILE A 294 -21.52 -23.45 -1.86
N LEU A 295 -20.48 -24.28 -1.69
CA LEU A 295 -20.46 -25.64 -2.23
C LEU A 295 -21.49 -26.53 -1.53
N SER A 296 -21.63 -26.44 -0.20
CA SER A 296 -22.66 -27.17 0.55
C SER A 296 -24.07 -26.81 0.10
N ASP A 297 -24.37 -25.52 -0.06
CA ASP A 297 -25.67 -25.04 -0.55
C ASP A 297 -25.93 -25.49 -1.99
N THR A 298 -24.88 -25.51 -2.83
CA THR A 298 -24.96 -26.03 -4.20
C THR A 298 -25.33 -27.51 -4.20
N ILE A 299 -24.72 -28.32 -3.33
CA ILE A 299 -25.03 -29.76 -3.20
C ILE A 299 -26.50 -29.96 -2.85
N ILE A 300 -27.04 -29.19 -1.89
CA ILE A 300 -28.46 -29.29 -1.50
C ILE A 300 -29.36 -29.01 -2.70
N LYS A 301 -29.08 -27.94 -3.45
CA LYS A 301 -29.85 -27.58 -4.65
C LYS A 301 -29.75 -28.63 -5.76
N LEU A 302 -28.58 -29.22 -5.96
CA LEU A 302 -28.40 -30.31 -6.93
C LEU A 302 -29.15 -31.58 -6.51
N ASP A 303 -29.13 -31.92 -5.23
CA ASP A 303 -29.89 -33.05 -4.68
C ASP A 303 -31.41 -32.80 -4.83
N GLU A 304 -31.88 -31.57 -4.59
CA GLU A 304 -33.28 -31.16 -4.87
C GLU A 304 -33.65 -31.28 -6.35
N ASN A 305 -32.80 -30.76 -7.25
CA ASN A 305 -33.02 -30.83 -8.70
C ASN A 305 -33.07 -32.27 -9.21
N LYS A 306 -32.19 -33.13 -8.68
CA LYS A 306 -32.23 -34.57 -8.96
C LYS A 306 -33.55 -35.19 -8.55
N LEU A 307 -34.07 -34.87 -7.37
CA LEU A 307 -35.36 -35.42 -6.90
C LEU A 307 -36.53 -34.99 -7.80
N VAL A 308 -36.50 -33.77 -8.32
CA VAL A 308 -37.50 -33.28 -9.30
C VAL A 308 -37.40 -34.09 -10.60
N LEU A 309 -36.20 -34.24 -11.16
CA LEU A 309 -35.97 -35.00 -12.39
C LEU A 309 -36.36 -36.48 -12.25
N ASP A 310 -35.91 -37.14 -11.16
CA ASP A 310 -36.25 -38.54 -10.87
C ASP A 310 -37.78 -38.72 -10.69
N SER A 311 -38.49 -37.70 -10.23
CA SER A 311 -39.95 -37.73 -10.05
C SER A 311 -40.76 -37.64 -11.34
N GLU A 312 -40.19 -37.01 -12.37
CA GLU A 312 -40.79 -36.97 -13.70
C GLU A 312 -40.52 -38.25 -14.48
N GLN A 313 -39.31 -38.82 -14.33
CA GLN A 313 -38.88 -39.99 -15.08
C GLN A 313 -39.43 -41.31 -14.52
N ASN A 314 -39.66 -41.38 -13.20
CA ASN A 314 -40.05 -42.62 -12.52
C ASN A 314 -41.29 -42.43 -11.64
N GLY A 315 -42.34 -43.20 -11.95
CA GLY A 315 -43.61 -43.17 -11.22
C GLY A 315 -43.46 -43.50 -9.72
N PHE A 316 -44.44 -43.06 -8.93
CA PHE A 316 -44.52 -43.15 -7.45
C PHE A 316 -44.01 -44.48 -6.84
N TRP A 317 -44.15 -45.61 -7.56
CA TRP A 317 -43.72 -46.94 -7.14
C TRP A 317 -42.20 -47.20 -7.13
N GLN A 318 -41.40 -46.49 -7.95
CA GLN A 318 -39.93 -46.62 -7.92
C GLN A 318 -39.29 -45.85 -6.76
N LYS A 319 -39.91 -44.75 -6.30
CA LYS A 319 -39.45 -44.00 -5.11
C LYS A 319 -39.55 -44.84 -3.83
N VAL A 320 -40.60 -45.66 -3.71
CA VAL A 320 -40.77 -46.63 -2.62
C VAL A 320 -39.69 -47.73 -2.68
N ARG A 321 -39.38 -48.23 -3.87
CA ARG A 321 -38.32 -49.23 -4.09
C ARG A 321 -36.93 -48.70 -3.76
N GLN A 322 -36.62 -47.45 -4.12
CA GLN A 322 -35.35 -46.80 -3.77
C GLN A 322 -35.20 -46.53 -2.25
N LEU A 323 -36.30 -46.26 -1.54
CA LEU A 323 -36.30 -46.11 -0.07
C LEU A 323 -36.02 -47.43 0.64
N ILE A 324 -36.52 -48.55 0.10
CA ILE A 324 -36.24 -49.92 0.59
C ILE A 324 -34.80 -50.33 0.29
N LEU A 325 -34.27 -49.98 -0.90
CA LEU A 325 -32.86 -50.20 -1.25
C LEU A 325 -31.89 -49.34 -0.42
N LYS A 326 -32.28 -48.12 -0.02
CA LYS A 326 -31.50 -47.30 0.93
C LYS A 326 -31.42 -47.89 2.35
N MET A 327 -32.36 -48.77 2.74
CA MET A 327 -32.30 -49.52 4.01
C MET A 327 -31.51 -50.83 3.91
N LEU A 328 -31.37 -51.39 2.71
CA LEU A 328 -30.62 -52.60 2.40
C LEU A 328 -29.35 -52.20 1.65
N ASN A 329 -28.30 -51.84 2.39
CA ASN A 329 -26.94 -51.43 2.00
C ASN A 329 -26.36 -52.04 0.68
N LYS A 330 -27.01 -51.78 -0.46
CA LYS A 330 -26.66 -52.19 -1.82
C LYS A 330 -26.37 -50.92 -2.60
N ASP A 331 -25.27 -50.97 -3.33
CA ASP A 331 -24.71 -49.88 -4.11
C ASP A 331 -25.81 -49.15 -4.90
N LEU A 332 -25.93 -47.85 -4.61
CA LEU A 332 -26.80 -46.92 -5.34
C LEU A 332 -26.49 -47.06 -6.84
N GLU A 333 -27.50 -47.29 -7.67
CA GLU A 333 -27.35 -47.29 -9.13
C GLU A 333 -26.58 -46.03 -9.57
N GLU A 334 -25.48 -46.22 -10.30
CA GLU A 334 -24.67 -45.13 -10.82
C GLU A 334 -25.53 -44.28 -11.77
N VAL A 335 -25.75 -43.01 -11.41
CA VAL A 335 -26.56 -42.09 -12.21
C VAL A 335 -25.64 -41.29 -13.11
N PHE A 336 -25.75 -41.52 -14.41
CA PHE A 336 -24.99 -40.79 -15.42
C PHE A 336 -25.86 -39.74 -16.11
N TYR A 337 -25.32 -38.54 -16.26
CA TYR A 337 -25.91 -37.46 -17.05
C TYR A 337 -25.01 -37.08 -18.21
N ASP A 338 -25.59 -36.92 -19.40
CA ASP A 338 -24.87 -36.37 -20.54
C ASP A 338 -24.96 -34.84 -20.46
N ILE A 339 -23.88 -34.22 -19.98
CA ILE A 339 -23.81 -32.76 -19.78
C ILE A 339 -23.06 -32.10 -20.91
N GLU A 340 -23.49 -30.91 -21.32
CA GLU A 340 -22.83 -30.12 -22.36
C GLU A 340 -22.07 -28.94 -21.75
N TYR A 341 -20.85 -28.70 -22.23
CA TYR A 341 -20.11 -27.47 -21.91
C TYR A 341 -19.35 -26.93 -23.11
N LEU A 342 -19.09 -25.62 -23.09
CA LEU A 342 -18.29 -24.95 -24.09
C LEU A 342 -16.79 -25.20 -23.85
N ASP A 343 -16.08 -25.73 -24.85
CA ASP A 343 -14.62 -25.82 -24.83
C ASP A 343 -14.02 -24.42 -25.04
N PRO A 344 -13.30 -23.84 -24.06
CA PRO A 344 -12.78 -22.48 -24.19
C PRO A 344 -11.63 -22.34 -25.21
N VAL A 345 -11.00 -23.44 -25.63
CA VAL A 345 -9.91 -23.44 -26.61
C VAL A 345 -10.45 -23.57 -28.03
N LEU A 346 -11.44 -24.42 -28.23
CA LEU A 346 -11.99 -24.72 -29.57
C LEU A 346 -13.26 -23.93 -29.89
N GLY A 347 -13.92 -23.32 -28.89
CA GLY A 347 -15.18 -22.60 -29.05
C GLY A 347 -16.38 -23.49 -29.40
N THR A 348 -16.23 -24.81 -29.27
CA THR A 348 -17.24 -25.82 -29.62
C THR A 348 -17.88 -26.42 -28.37
N THR A 349 -19.17 -26.75 -28.43
CA THR A 349 -19.85 -27.53 -27.39
C THR A 349 -19.32 -28.97 -27.38
N LYS A 350 -19.01 -29.47 -26.19
CA LYS A 350 -18.62 -30.88 -25.95
C LYS A 350 -19.62 -31.50 -24.98
N THR A 351 -20.00 -32.74 -25.27
CA THR A 351 -20.84 -33.57 -24.39
C THR A 351 -19.94 -34.51 -23.59
N GLU A 352 -20.16 -34.58 -22.29
CA GLU A 352 -19.42 -35.45 -21.36
C GLU A 352 -20.41 -36.23 -20.50
N LYS A 353 -20.17 -37.54 -20.35
CA LYS A 353 -20.97 -38.40 -19.50
C LYS A 353 -20.47 -38.29 -18.06
N LEU A 354 -21.25 -37.63 -17.21
CA LEU A 354 -20.93 -37.36 -15.81
C LEU A 354 -21.58 -38.39 -14.88
N ASP A 355 -20.80 -39.07 -14.06
CA ASP A 355 -21.31 -39.77 -12.88
C ASP A 355 -21.68 -38.74 -11.79
N PHE A 356 -22.98 -38.51 -11.62
CA PHE A 356 -23.48 -37.52 -10.67
C PHE A 356 -23.19 -37.90 -9.22
N GLY A 357 -23.24 -39.19 -8.88
CA GLY A 357 -22.99 -39.68 -7.53
C GLY A 357 -21.53 -39.46 -7.12
N ALA A 358 -20.60 -39.83 -8.00
CA ALA A 358 -19.18 -39.59 -7.79
C ALA A 358 -18.87 -38.09 -7.71
N PHE A 359 -19.39 -37.28 -8.63
CA PHE A 359 -19.19 -35.83 -8.65
C PHE A 359 -19.68 -35.16 -7.36
N ARG A 360 -20.90 -35.49 -6.92
CA ARG A 360 -21.49 -34.95 -5.69
C ARG A 360 -20.65 -35.29 -4.46
N LEU A 361 -20.08 -36.50 -4.41
CA LEU A 361 -19.20 -36.94 -3.33
C LEU A 361 -17.86 -36.20 -3.35
N GLU A 362 -17.29 -35.93 -4.52
CA GLU A 362 -16.10 -35.08 -4.67
C GLU A 362 -16.37 -33.63 -4.25
N LEU A 363 -17.52 -33.08 -4.61
CA LEU A 363 -17.93 -31.73 -4.25
C LEU A 363 -18.10 -31.60 -2.73
N ASP A 364 -18.72 -32.58 -2.06
CA ASP A 364 -18.84 -32.63 -0.59
C ASP A 364 -17.47 -32.74 0.08
N LYS A 365 -16.58 -33.62 -0.41
CA LYS A 365 -15.20 -33.70 0.07
C LYS A 365 -14.49 -32.36 -0.03
N LYS A 366 -14.69 -31.63 -1.13
CA LYS A 366 -14.12 -30.29 -1.33
C LYS A 366 -14.70 -29.26 -0.37
N ALA A 367 -16.01 -29.24 -0.20
CA ALA A 367 -16.69 -28.33 0.74
C ALA A 367 -16.14 -28.51 2.16
N ARG A 368 -15.97 -29.75 2.63
CA ARG A 368 -15.39 -30.08 3.94
C ARG A 368 -13.92 -29.71 4.05
N TYR A 369 -13.13 -29.96 3.00
CA TYR A 369 -11.74 -29.52 2.93
C TYR A 369 -11.63 -28.01 3.11
N LEU A 370 -12.44 -27.23 2.39
CA LEU A 370 -12.42 -25.77 2.48
C LEU A 370 -12.91 -25.27 3.85
N ALA A 371 -13.91 -25.91 4.47
CA ALA A 371 -14.34 -25.60 5.83
C ALA A 371 -13.19 -25.76 6.84
N SER A 372 -12.35 -26.78 6.66
CA SER A 372 -11.22 -27.03 7.58
C SER A 372 -10.18 -25.91 7.60
N LEU A 373 -10.14 -25.05 6.57
CA LEU A 373 -9.27 -23.86 6.51
C LEU A 373 -9.70 -22.75 7.47
N SER A 374 -10.92 -22.79 8.01
CA SER A 374 -11.44 -21.79 8.96
C SER A 374 -10.86 -21.94 10.37
N SER A 375 -10.51 -23.17 10.75
CA SER A 375 -10.09 -23.49 12.12
C SER A 375 -8.58 -23.36 12.25
N ARG A 376 -8.15 -22.39 13.07
CA ARG A 376 -6.73 -22.18 13.41
C ARG A 376 -6.10 -23.37 14.14
N THR A 377 -6.91 -24.24 14.74
CA THR A 377 -6.45 -25.44 15.46
C THR A 377 -6.54 -26.71 14.63
N SER A 378 -6.94 -26.64 13.35
CA SER A 378 -6.98 -27.81 12.49
C SER A 378 -5.57 -28.30 12.16
N SER A 379 -5.39 -29.63 12.11
CA SER A 379 -4.12 -30.25 11.69
C SER A 379 -3.70 -29.83 10.28
N LEU A 380 -4.66 -29.48 9.43
CA LEU A 380 -4.43 -28.95 8.09
C LEU A 380 -3.84 -27.54 8.13
N MET A 381 -4.33 -26.69 9.03
CA MET A 381 -3.82 -25.34 9.21
C MET A 381 -2.38 -25.36 9.74
N THR A 382 -2.09 -26.22 10.72
CA THR A 382 -0.73 -26.42 11.21
C THR A 382 0.23 -26.87 10.09
N LYS A 383 -0.24 -27.74 9.18
CA LYS A 383 0.54 -28.13 7.99
C LYS A 383 0.78 -26.96 7.04
N LEU A 384 -0.22 -26.10 6.81
CA LEU A 384 -0.07 -24.89 6.00
C LEU A 384 0.89 -23.88 6.64
N GLU A 385 0.96 -23.81 7.96
CA GLU A 385 1.91 -22.96 8.70
C GLU A 385 3.32 -23.53 8.76
N GLN A 386 3.52 -24.81 8.42
CA GLN A 386 4.83 -25.46 8.33
C GLN A 386 5.31 -25.67 6.88
N ALA A 387 4.41 -25.60 5.89
CA ALA A 387 4.73 -25.82 4.48
C ALA A 387 5.74 -24.80 3.90
N SER A 388 6.56 -25.20 2.93
CA SER A 388 7.41 -24.26 2.17
C SER A 388 6.59 -23.41 1.19
N GLU A 389 7.17 -22.34 0.64
CA GLU A 389 6.47 -21.49 -0.34
C GLU A 389 6.08 -22.25 -1.61
N ASP A 390 6.96 -23.13 -2.11
CA ASP A 390 6.64 -23.97 -3.28
C ASP A 390 5.52 -24.97 -2.98
N GLN A 391 5.48 -25.51 -1.75
CA GLN A 391 4.39 -26.37 -1.30
C GLN A 391 3.07 -25.59 -1.23
N LEU A 392 3.08 -24.36 -0.71
CA LEU A 392 1.90 -23.50 -0.64
C LEU A 392 1.40 -23.10 -2.04
N LEU A 393 2.30 -22.75 -2.95
CA LEU A 393 1.97 -22.46 -4.34
C LEU A 393 1.32 -23.66 -5.05
N SER A 394 1.88 -24.85 -4.83
CA SER A 394 1.35 -26.11 -5.36
C SER A 394 -0.05 -26.40 -4.82
N ILE A 395 -0.26 -26.24 -3.50
CA ILE A 395 -1.57 -26.40 -2.86
C ILE A 395 -2.57 -25.39 -3.44
N LEU A 396 -2.20 -24.12 -3.57
CA LEU A 396 -3.07 -23.09 -4.14
C LEU A 396 -3.44 -23.41 -5.59
N SER A 397 -2.46 -23.79 -6.41
CA SER A 397 -2.67 -24.11 -7.83
C SER A 397 -3.56 -25.33 -8.01
N LYS A 398 -3.34 -26.39 -7.23
CA LYS A 398 -4.20 -27.58 -7.25
C LYS A 398 -5.64 -27.25 -6.85
N ASN A 399 -5.81 -26.42 -5.81
CA ASN A 399 -7.14 -25.98 -5.39
C ASN A 399 -7.86 -25.17 -6.47
N LEU A 400 -7.14 -24.28 -7.18
CA LEU A 400 -7.69 -23.50 -8.29
C LEU A 400 -8.11 -24.39 -9.46
N GLU A 401 -7.28 -25.36 -9.84
CA GLU A 401 -7.59 -26.30 -10.92
C GLU A 401 -8.84 -27.14 -10.60
N GLU A 402 -8.94 -27.66 -9.38
CA GLU A 402 -10.12 -28.40 -8.91
C GLU A 402 -11.38 -27.50 -8.92
N LEU A 403 -11.28 -26.26 -8.42
CA LEU A 403 -12.41 -25.32 -8.42
C LEU A 403 -12.85 -24.92 -9.83
N GLN A 404 -11.91 -24.81 -10.78
CA GLN A 404 -12.23 -24.58 -12.20
C GLN A 404 -13.00 -25.76 -12.80
N LYS A 405 -12.59 -27.00 -12.48
CA LYS A 405 -13.33 -28.22 -12.90
C LYS A 405 -14.75 -28.21 -12.32
N PHE A 406 -14.89 -27.95 -11.01
CA PHE A 406 -16.22 -27.84 -10.39
C PHE A 406 -17.07 -26.74 -11.02
N HIS A 407 -16.52 -25.54 -11.24
CA HIS A 407 -17.23 -24.45 -11.88
C HIS A 407 -17.78 -24.84 -13.27
N ARG A 408 -16.97 -25.52 -14.09
CA ARG A 408 -17.37 -26.00 -15.41
C ARG A 408 -18.52 -27.01 -15.31
N THR A 409 -18.36 -28.04 -14.48
CA THR A 409 -19.38 -29.10 -14.33
C THR A 409 -20.66 -28.57 -13.71
N LEU A 410 -20.59 -27.66 -12.73
CA LEU A 410 -21.75 -27.02 -12.13
C LEU A 410 -22.51 -26.14 -13.14
N SER A 411 -21.79 -25.42 -14.01
CA SER A 411 -22.42 -24.64 -15.07
C SER A 411 -23.20 -25.53 -16.04
N ALA A 412 -22.59 -26.65 -16.44
CA ALA A 412 -23.23 -27.64 -17.30
C ALA A 412 -24.45 -28.30 -16.63
N LEU A 413 -24.35 -28.62 -15.34
CA LEU A 413 -25.47 -29.19 -14.57
C LEU A 413 -26.63 -28.19 -14.39
N ASP A 414 -26.35 -26.91 -14.16
CA ASP A 414 -27.39 -25.86 -14.05
C ASP A 414 -28.19 -25.73 -15.35
N GLU A 415 -27.54 -25.90 -16.50
CA GLU A 415 -28.19 -25.92 -17.82
C GLU A 415 -28.95 -27.24 -18.06
N PHE A 416 -28.29 -28.38 -17.80
CA PHE A 416 -28.87 -29.72 -17.95
C PHE A 416 -30.19 -29.89 -17.17
N PHE A 417 -30.19 -29.55 -15.87
CA PHE A 417 -31.42 -29.70 -15.07
C PHE A 417 -32.57 -28.80 -15.55
N LYS A 418 -32.27 -27.68 -16.23
CA LYS A 418 -33.30 -26.78 -16.80
C LYS A 418 -33.81 -27.25 -18.15
N SER A 419 -32.97 -27.95 -18.93
CA SER A 419 -33.34 -28.46 -20.24
C SER A 419 -34.15 -29.76 -20.15
N GLU A 420 -33.76 -30.67 -19.24
CA GLU A 420 -34.29 -32.03 -19.18
C GLU A 420 -35.66 -32.15 -18.50
N VAL A 421 -36.04 -31.20 -17.64
CA VAL A 421 -37.37 -31.23 -17.02
C VAL A 421 -38.45 -30.63 -17.92
N SER A 422 -39.69 -31.14 -17.77
CA SER A 422 -40.83 -30.62 -18.52
C SER A 422 -41.12 -29.15 -18.19
N LYS A 423 -41.79 -28.43 -19.10
CA LYS A 423 -42.12 -27.00 -18.90
C LYS A 423 -42.87 -26.72 -17.59
N GLU A 424 -43.67 -27.66 -17.11
CA GLU A 424 -44.48 -27.55 -15.88
C GLU A 424 -43.62 -27.65 -14.61
N ASN A 425 -42.50 -28.39 -14.65
CA ASN A 425 -41.62 -28.58 -13.49
C ASN A 425 -40.35 -27.71 -13.53
N ARG A 426 -40.12 -26.93 -14.60
CA ARG A 426 -39.00 -25.99 -14.69
C ARG A 426 -38.93 -24.99 -13.53
N GLU A 427 -40.08 -24.52 -13.04
CA GLU A 427 -40.13 -23.59 -11.90
C GLU A 427 -39.70 -24.24 -10.57
N LYS A 428 -39.72 -25.57 -10.48
CA LYS A 428 -39.28 -26.33 -9.30
C LYS A 428 -37.76 -26.53 -9.27
N ILE A 429 -37.07 -26.30 -10.39
CA ILE A 429 -35.60 -26.39 -10.45
C ILE A 429 -34.96 -25.19 -9.75
N ARG A 430 -34.13 -25.48 -8.77
CA ARG A 430 -33.28 -24.50 -8.09
C ARG A 430 -32.08 -24.16 -8.95
N GLY A 431 -32.07 -22.94 -9.50
CA GLY A 431 -30.89 -22.42 -10.18
C GLY A 431 -29.71 -22.20 -9.23
N ILE A 432 -28.50 -22.46 -9.73
CA ILE A 432 -27.23 -22.29 -8.99
C ILE A 432 -26.32 -21.21 -9.59
N LYS A 433 -26.87 -20.33 -10.46
CA LYS A 433 -26.13 -19.21 -11.08
C LYS A 433 -25.42 -18.30 -10.06
N PRO A 434 -26.03 -17.91 -8.91
CA PRO A 434 -25.35 -17.12 -7.89
C PRO A 434 -24.10 -17.81 -7.33
N GLU A 435 -24.20 -19.12 -7.06
CA GLU A 435 -23.11 -19.95 -6.54
C GLU A 435 -21.99 -20.11 -7.56
N ILE A 436 -22.32 -20.38 -8.82
CA ILE A 436 -21.36 -20.44 -9.94
C ILE A 436 -20.60 -19.12 -10.04
N SER A 437 -21.29 -17.98 -9.98
CA SER A 437 -20.67 -16.66 -10.00
C SER A 437 -19.73 -16.42 -8.82
N ALA A 438 -20.13 -16.84 -7.61
CA ALA A 438 -19.30 -16.74 -6.43
C ALA A 438 -18.03 -17.60 -6.52
N ILE A 439 -18.14 -18.84 -7.03
CA ILE A 439 -17.01 -19.71 -7.30
C ILE A 439 -16.05 -19.06 -8.31
N LYS A 440 -16.57 -18.52 -9.42
CA LYS A 440 -15.77 -17.81 -10.43
C LYS A 440 -15.00 -16.63 -9.84
N ASN A 441 -15.68 -15.79 -9.05
CA ASN A 441 -15.06 -14.62 -8.42
C ASN A 441 -13.95 -15.00 -7.44
N ALA A 442 -14.13 -16.09 -6.67
CA ALA A 442 -13.10 -16.60 -5.78
C ALA A 442 -11.88 -17.14 -6.55
N ILE A 443 -12.10 -17.87 -7.65
CA ILE A 443 -11.03 -18.35 -8.53
C ILE A 443 -10.23 -17.16 -9.08
N VAL A 444 -10.89 -16.12 -9.60
CA VAL A 444 -10.22 -14.93 -10.15
C VAL A 444 -9.36 -14.25 -9.08
N LYS A 445 -9.92 -13.98 -7.89
CA LYS A 445 -9.19 -13.31 -6.80
C LYS A 445 -7.99 -14.11 -6.31
N ALA A 446 -8.15 -15.42 -6.11
CA ALA A 446 -7.07 -16.28 -5.65
C ALA A 446 -6.00 -16.48 -6.74
N ASN A 447 -6.40 -16.51 -8.02
CA ASN A 447 -5.46 -16.58 -9.14
C ASN A 447 -4.67 -15.27 -9.33
N GLN A 448 -5.29 -14.11 -9.09
CA GLN A 448 -4.60 -12.81 -9.11
C GLN A 448 -3.46 -12.77 -8.08
N LYS A 449 -3.73 -13.21 -6.84
CA LYS A 449 -2.69 -13.31 -5.80
C LYS A 449 -1.60 -14.33 -6.12
N ARG A 450 -1.97 -15.44 -6.80
CA ARG A 450 -0.99 -16.40 -7.32
C ARG A 450 -0.05 -15.75 -8.35
N HIS A 451 -0.59 -14.98 -9.29
CA HIS A 451 0.21 -14.27 -10.29
C HIS A 451 1.09 -13.18 -9.66
N GLU A 452 0.58 -12.47 -8.66
CA GLU A 452 1.36 -11.50 -7.88
C GLU A 452 2.57 -12.15 -7.20
N TYR A 453 2.38 -13.30 -6.54
CA TYR A 453 3.49 -14.09 -5.98
C TYR A 453 4.50 -14.51 -7.05
N ILE A 454 4.05 -15.02 -8.20
CA ILE A 454 4.94 -15.47 -9.28
C ILE A 454 5.77 -14.29 -9.81
N ALA A 455 5.14 -13.15 -10.06
CA ALA A 455 5.82 -11.94 -10.55
C ALA A 455 6.88 -11.44 -9.55
N GLN A 456 6.56 -11.40 -8.26
CA GLN A 456 7.51 -11.00 -7.21
C GLN A 456 8.68 -11.97 -7.07
N LYS A 457 8.43 -13.28 -7.20
CA LYS A 457 9.48 -14.31 -7.17
C LYS A 457 10.38 -14.24 -8.41
N GLU A 458 9.81 -14.02 -9.59
CA GLU A 458 10.55 -13.82 -10.83
C GLU A 458 11.42 -12.55 -10.79
N GLU A 459 10.89 -11.44 -10.26
CA GLU A 459 11.64 -10.20 -10.04
C GLU A 459 12.83 -10.44 -9.09
N GLN A 460 12.61 -11.14 -7.97
CA GLN A 460 13.67 -11.50 -7.04
C GLN A 460 14.75 -12.40 -7.68
N GLU A 461 14.35 -13.37 -8.50
CA GLU A 461 15.29 -14.23 -9.23
C GLU A 461 16.04 -13.47 -10.33
N GLN A 462 15.42 -12.51 -11.01
CA GLN A 462 16.06 -11.65 -11.99
C GLN A 462 17.09 -10.73 -11.34
N LEU A 463 16.76 -10.11 -10.20
CA LEU A 463 17.71 -9.30 -9.42
C LEU A 463 18.91 -10.14 -8.94
N LYS A 464 18.67 -11.37 -8.47
CA LYS A 464 19.74 -12.34 -8.12
C LYS A 464 20.61 -12.70 -9.34
N LYS A 465 20.03 -12.89 -10.53
CA LYS A 465 20.76 -13.21 -11.78
C LYS A 465 21.58 -12.05 -12.34
N LEU A 466 21.14 -10.81 -12.12
CA LEU A 466 21.83 -9.59 -12.57
C LEU A 466 23.07 -9.25 -11.73
N GLY A 467 23.45 -10.11 -10.77
CA GLY A 467 24.65 -9.90 -9.96
C GLY A 467 24.54 -8.71 -9.01
N ILE A 468 23.34 -8.18 -8.82
CA ILE A 468 23.01 -7.26 -7.73
C ILE A 468 22.91 -8.13 -6.46
N GLN A 469 24.07 -8.65 -6.02
CA GLN A 469 24.25 -8.91 -4.61
C GLN A 469 24.24 -7.54 -3.96
N ASP A 470 23.34 -7.34 -3.00
CA ASP A 470 23.28 -6.15 -2.15
C ASP A 470 24.68 -5.96 -1.54
N ASN A 471 25.49 -5.16 -2.23
CA ASN A 471 26.88 -4.94 -1.88
C ASN A 471 26.91 -3.91 -0.77
N VAL A 472 27.06 -4.49 0.43
CA VAL A 472 27.64 -3.97 1.68
C VAL A 472 26.91 -2.80 2.33
#